data_AF-A0A2P8MFL0-F1
#
_entry.id   AF-A0A2P8MFL0-F1
#
_cell.length_a   1.000
_cell.length_b   1.000
_cell.length_c   1.000
_cell.angle_alpha   90.00
_cell.angle_beta   90.00
_cell.angle_gamma   90.00
#
_symmetry.space_group_name_H-M   'P 1'
#
loop_
_entity.id
_entity.type
_entity.pdbx_description
1 polymer ?
#
loop_
_entity_poly.entity_id
_entity_poly.type
_entity_poly.pdbx_seq_one_letter_code
_entity_poly.pdbx_strand_id
1 'polypeptide(L)'
;MLEETRKDQIGVVFLLRKETSLNKLRALEIQEIIFLICSARFFKSKQTIASNIFKEKIEIFMKVLLEKIRNANELFIMYDENTDYPYIDSKDRVWIFSKQEYAVVVKNYFVKQSIRLKVKRVNKQCILDNFNNLHRLGIKKIIVDNGQYKVEIDRKDILPPPHIGNTMLINIPIENPKLQYSMIKFFQNLYSKDEYEGKQEFIHDLERKMLDEIVSAKYLVPVKVGTAAPIISREQVKTILNKKDTEFASIVDKDDTTWLPAFTDWEEFEKVYHKNMWRGYITSYDGLMKLCVKMHGVVVNCSGVSLRIDENNRKMLEIYERGKVLTEEKKEEKKEIVKKNHDSKDTEITLCEPKEYPDEMIEAVKQYMENRKSINKAYIRLMTKNQDKSYLIVVDYNEKDDKVFDEIAEVAVPYLRGMHLDMVQMDAWAKDALIDVKPFYKKKLFGIF
;
A
#
# COMPACT_ATOMS: atom_id res chain seq x y z
N MET A 1 15.85 24.62 -19.05
CA MET A 1 14.60 25.27 -18.59
C MET A 1 13.89 25.84 -19.78
N LEU A 2 12.57 26.02 -19.72
CA LEU A 2 11.83 26.73 -20.78
C LEU A 2 12.13 28.23 -20.66
N GLU A 3 12.59 28.86 -21.73
CA GLU A 3 12.93 30.29 -21.79
C GLU A 3 11.71 31.20 -21.56
N GLU A 4 11.88 32.31 -20.83
CA GLU A 4 10.78 33.24 -20.52
C GLU A 4 10.13 33.82 -21.78
N THR A 5 10.94 34.23 -22.76
CA THR A 5 10.44 34.74 -24.05
C THR A 5 9.55 33.72 -24.76
N ARG A 6 9.87 32.43 -24.64
CA ARG A 6 9.07 31.36 -25.22
C ARG A 6 7.76 31.14 -24.45
N LYS A 7 7.80 31.23 -23.12
CA LYS A 7 6.60 31.18 -22.27
C LYS A 7 5.61 32.28 -22.62
N ASP A 8 6.08 33.50 -22.82
CA ASP A 8 5.23 34.64 -23.20
C ASP A 8 4.56 34.40 -24.56
N GLN A 9 5.34 33.96 -25.56
CA GLN A 9 4.81 33.66 -26.89
C GLN A 9 3.68 32.62 -26.86
N ILE A 10 3.91 31.48 -26.20
CA ILE A 10 2.89 30.41 -26.14
C ILE A 10 1.75 30.78 -25.20
N GLY A 11 2.01 31.52 -24.11
CA GLY A 11 0.99 32.01 -23.19
C GLY A 11 0.00 32.94 -23.89
N VAL A 12 0.48 33.91 -24.67
CA VAL A 12 -0.37 34.82 -25.45
C VAL A 12 -1.23 34.03 -26.45
N VAL A 13 -0.65 33.05 -27.13
CA VAL A 13 -1.36 32.28 -28.17
C VAL A 13 -2.42 31.35 -27.58
N PHE A 14 -2.12 30.65 -26.48
CA PHE A 14 -2.96 29.55 -26.01
C PHE A 14 -3.77 29.86 -24.75
N LEU A 15 -3.33 30.80 -23.89
CA LEU A 15 -4.04 31.17 -22.66
C LEU A 15 -4.95 32.37 -22.85
N LEU A 16 -4.49 33.42 -23.57
CA LEU A 16 -5.23 34.68 -23.69
C LEU A 16 -6.26 34.68 -24.82
N ARG A 17 -6.04 33.91 -25.90
CA ARG A 17 -7.01 33.80 -26.99
C ARG A 17 -8.17 32.89 -26.62
N LYS A 18 -9.38 33.24 -27.08
CA LYS A 18 -10.59 32.45 -26.84
C LYS A 18 -10.47 31.04 -27.44
N GLU A 19 -10.04 30.95 -28.70
CA GLU A 19 -9.91 29.68 -29.42
C GLU A 19 -8.51 29.07 -29.30
N THR A 20 -8.47 27.76 -29.12
CA THR A 20 -7.23 26.96 -29.04
C THR A 20 -7.06 26.15 -30.31
N SER A 21 -6.10 26.51 -31.17
CA SER A 21 -5.79 25.72 -32.37
C SER A 21 -5.09 24.41 -31.99
N LEU A 22 -5.77 23.27 -32.21
CA LEU A 22 -5.22 21.93 -31.91
C LEU A 22 -3.96 21.61 -32.71
N ASN A 23 -3.88 22.06 -33.97
CA ASN A 23 -2.69 21.81 -34.80
C ASN A 23 -1.47 22.54 -34.27
N LYS A 24 -1.61 23.81 -33.86
CA LYS A 24 -0.53 24.57 -33.23
C LYS A 24 -0.15 23.99 -31.88
N LEU A 25 -1.13 23.52 -31.11
CA LEU A 25 -0.90 22.89 -29.80
C LEU A 25 -0.13 21.57 -29.92
N ARG A 26 -0.45 20.73 -30.92
CA ARG A 26 0.26 19.46 -31.17
C ARG A 26 1.72 19.66 -31.57
N ALA A 27 2.05 20.80 -32.18
CA ALA A 27 3.41 21.16 -32.56
C ALA A 27 4.29 21.55 -31.35
N LEU A 28 3.70 21.83 -30.18
CA LEU A 28 4.46 22.15 -28.97
C LEU A 28 5.13 20.91 -28.36
N GLU A 29 6.25 21.12 -27.69
CA GLU A 29 6.93 20.11 -26.88
C GLU A 29 6.10 19.72 -25.65
N ILE A 30 6.32 18.52 -25.10
CA ILE A 30 5.62 18.05 -23.88
C ILE A 30 5.73 19.09 -22.76
N GLN A 31 6.93 19.61 -22.52
CA GLN A 31 7.18 20.59 -21.47
C GLN A 31 6.45 21.93 -21.65
N GLU A 32 6.25 22.36 -22.90
CA GLU A 32 5.48 23.56 -23.22
C GLU A 32 3.98 23.35 -22.92
N ILE A 33 3.45 22.17 -23.22
CA ILE A 33 2.06 21.82 -22.87
C ILE A 33 1.89 21.73 -21.35
N ILE A 34 2.86 21.15 -20.64
CA ILE A 34 2.84 21.11 -19.16
C ILE A 34 2.85 22.53 -18.58
N PHE A 35 3.67 23.45 -19.12
CA PHE A 35 3.62 24.87 -18.76
C PHE A 35 2.22 25.46 -18.95
N LEU A 36 1.58 25.24 -20.10
CA LEU A 36 0.24 25.75 -20.38
C LEU A 36 -0.81 25.21 -19.39
N ILE A 37 -0.71 23.94 -19.00
CA ILE A 37 -1.57 23.32 -17.98
C ILE A 37 -1.37 23.99 -16.62
N CYS A 38 -0.11 24.15 -16.18
CA CYS A 38 0.22 24.81 -14.91
C CYS A 38 -0.30 26.25 -14.86
N SER A 39 -0.07 27.01 -15.93
CA SER A 39 -0.50 28.40 -16.05
C SER A 39 -2.03 28.52 -16.08
N ALA A 40 -2.72 27.67 -16.83
CA ALA A 40 -4.19 27.65 -16.84
C ALA A 40 -4.77 27.29 -15.46
N ARG A 41 -4.16 26.35 -14.72
CA ARG A 41 -4.55 26.03 -13.33
C ARG A 41 -4.35 27.22 -12.40
N PHE A 42 -3.24 27.94 -12.54
CA PHE A 42 -2.97 29.16 -11.78
C PHE A 42 -4.04 30.22 -12.03
N PHE A 43 -4.33 30.57 -13.29
CA PHE A 43 -5.36 31.55 -13.62
C PHE A 43 -6.76 31.12 -13.16
N LYS A 44 -7.12 29.84 -13.32
CA LYS A 44 -8.38 29.29 -12.80
C LYS A 44 -8.51 29.49 -11.29
N SER A 45 -7.43 29.33 -10.53
CA SER A 45 -7.43 29.52 -9.08
C SER A 45 -7.56 30.98 -8.63
N LYS A 46 -7.23 31.94 -9.52
CA LYS A 46 -7.20 33.38 -9.21
C LYS A 46 -8.38 34.16 -9.78
N GLN A 47 -9.05 33.65 -10.82
CA GLN A 47 -10.14 34.36 -11.51
C GLN A 47 -11.45 33.58 -11.43
N THR A 48 -12.39 34.08 -10.62
CA THR A 48 -13.70 33.46 -10.41
C THR A 48 -14.58 33.51 -11.66
N ILE A 49 -14.48 34.58 -12.48
CA ILE A 49 -15.35 34.82 -13.65
C ILE A 49 -14.90 34.03 -14.90
N ALA A 50 -13.59 33.86 -15.12
CA ALA A 50 -13.04 33.15 -16.28
C ALA A 50 -12.73 31.67 -16.01
N SER A 51 -13.17 31.13 -14.87
CA SER A 51 -12.83 29.77 -14.40
C SER A 51 -13.25 28.68 -15.39
N ASN A 52 -14.40 28.83 -16.05
CA ASN A 52 -14.90 27.87 -17.04
C ASN A 52 -14.01 27.80 -18.30
N ILE A 53 -13.55 28.95 -18.80
CA ILE A 53 -12.64 29.02 -19.97
C ILE A 53 -11.35 28.27 -19.67
N PHE A 54 -10.76 28.49 -18.49
CA PHE A 54 -9.53 27.80 -18.12
C PHE A 54 -9.75 26.31 -17.83
N LYS A 55 -10.94 25.91 -17.36
CA LYS A 55 -11.30 24.48 -17.24
C LYS A 55 -11.27 23.78 -18.59
N GLU A 56 -11.96 24.31 -19.60
CA GLU A 56 -11.97 23.77 -20.96
C GLU A 56 -10.57 23.72 -21.57
N LYS A 57 -9.77 24.79 -21.37
CA LYS A 57 -8.36 24.81 -21.83
C LYS A 57 -7.52 23.72 -21.16
N ILE A 58 -7.66 23.52 -19.85
CA ILE A 58 -6.95 22.44 -19.14
C ILE A 58 -7.33 21.08 -19.73
N GLU A 59 -8.62 20.82 -19.99
CA GLU A 59 -9.08 19.57 -20.60
C GLU A 59 -8.46 19.34 -21.99
N ILE A 60 -8.45 20.37 -22.84
CA ILE A 60 -7.83 20.31 -24.17
C ILE A 60 -6.32 20.06 -24.06
N PHE A 61 -5.61 20.80 -23.19
CA PHE A 61 -4.16 20.65 -23.04
C PHE A 61 -3.79 19.27 -22.48
N MET A 62 -4.54 18.77 -21.49
CA MET A 62 -4.35 17.42 -20.94
C MET A 62 -4.55 16.35 -22.02
N LYS A 63 -5.60 16.47 -22.84
CA LYS A 63 -5.84 15.53 -23.95
C LYS A 63 -4.66 15.47 -24.92
N VAL A 64 -4.13 16.62 -25.34
CA VAL A 64 -2.98 16.67 -26.26
C VAL A 64 -1.70 16.20 -25.57
N LEU A 65 -1.51 16.51 -24.29
CA LEU A 65 -0.37 15.99 -23.52
C LEU A 65 -0.36 14.45 -23.50
N LEU A 66 -1.50 13.83 -23.18
CA LEU A 66 -1.62 12.37 -23.14
C LEU A 66 -1.36 11.75 -24.52
N GLU A 67 -1.88 12.37 -25.60
CA GLU A 67 -1.60 11.99 -26.99
C GLU A 67 -0.10 12.06 -27.30
N LYS A 68 0.59 13.13 -26.87
CA LYS A 68 2.04 13.28 -27.08
C LYS A 68 2.86 12.27 -26.29
N ILE A 69 2.52 12.00 -25.02
CA ILE A 69 3.20 11.00 -24.21
C ILE A 69 3.06 9.60 -24.85
N ARG A 70 1.85 9.25 -25.30
CA ARG A 70 1.60 7.95 -25.97
C ARG A 70 2.43 7.78 -27.24
N ASN A 71 2.64 8.86 -27.99
CA ASN A 71 3.31 8.85 -29.29
C ASN A 71 4.75 9.36 -29.27
N ALA A 72 5.34 9.54 -28.09
CA ALA A 72 6.70 10.07 -27.97
C ALA A 72 7.71 9.16 -28.70
N ASN A 73 8.80 9.74 -29.19
CA ASN A 73 9.88 8.94 -29.77
C ASN A 73 10.67 8.21 -28.69
N GLU A 74 10.75 8.83 -27.51
CA GLU A 74 11.38 8.27 -26.33
C GLU A 74 10.82 8.91 -25.05
N LEU A 75 10.93 8.19 -23.94
CA LEU A 75 10.66 8.65 -22.59
C LEU A 75 11.74 8.10 -21.65
N PHE A 76 11.91 8.73 -20.50
CA PHE A 76 12.90 8.32 -19.50
C PHE A 76 12.20 8.08 -18.17
N ILE A 77 12.37 6.88 -17.58
CA ILE A 77 11.70 6.47 -16.34
C ILE A 77 12.73 6.33 -15.23
N MET A 78 12.42 6.80 -14.01
CA MET A 78 13.26 6.54 -12.82
C MET A 78 13.02 5.14 -12.30
N TYR A 79 14.11 4.41 -12.14
CA TYR A 79 14.15 3.11 -11.50
C TYR A 79 14.96 3.22 -10.21
N ASP A 80 14.52 2.54 -9.17
CA ASP A 80 15.30 2.37 -7.94
C ASP A 80 16.44 1.37 -8.20
N GLU A 81 17.66 1.69 -7.78
CA GLU A 81 18.82 0.84 -8.02
C GLU A 81 18.81 -0.44 -7.16
N ASN A 82 18.14 -0.43 -6.01
CA ASN A 82 18.11 -1.58 -5.10
C ASN A 82 17.15 -2.67 -5.59
N THR A 83 16.02 -2.28 -6.16
CA THR A 83 14.97 -3.20 -6.62
C THR A 83 15.04 -3.48 -8.12
N ASP A 84 15.55 -2.56 -8.93
CA ASP A 84 15.41 -2.55 -10.40
C ASP A 84 13.95 -2.46 -10.90
N TYR A 85 13.10 -1.79 -10.13
CA TYR A 85 11.72 -1.47 -10.51
C TYR A 85 11.53 0.05 -10.56
N PRO A 86 10.45 0.54 -11.22
CA PRO A 86 10.13 1.96 -11.23
C PRO A 86 10.08 2.52 -9.81
N TYR A 87 10.79 3.62 -9.56
CA TYR A 87 10.83 4.27 -8.26
C TYR A 87 9.46 4.87 -7.91
N ILE A 88 8.93 4.51 -6.74
CA ILE A 88 7.62 4.97 -6.25
C ILE A 88 7.82 5.95 -5.09
N ASP A 89 7.41 7.20 -5.28
CA ASP A 89 7.54 8.22 -4.23
C ASP A 89 6.51 8.07 -3.08
N SER A 90 6.61 8.95 -2.09
CA SER A 90 5.70 8.99 -0.93
C SER A 90 4.25 9.33 -1.28
N LYS A 91 3.96 9.78 -2.50
CA LYS A 91 2.61 10.07 -3.00
C LYS A 91 2.11 8.99 -3.99
N ASP A 92 2.80 7.85 -4.01
CA ASP A 92 2.48 6.68 -4.83
C ASP A 92 2.59 6.94 -6.34
N ARG A 93 3.62 7.71 -6.74
CA ARG A 93 3.84 8.11 -8.14
C ARG A 93 5.18 7.62 -8.65
N VAL A 94 5.18 7.19 -9.90
CA VAL A 94 6.42 6.98 -10.66
C VAL A 94 6.79 8.20 -11.48
N TRP A 95 8.07 8.31 -11.81
CA TRP A 95 8.63 9.51 -12.42
C TRP A 95 9.01 9.22 -13.87
N ILE A 96 8.38 9.95 -14.79
CA ILE A 96 8.63 9.86 -16.23
C ILE A 96 9.05 11.24 -16.74
N PHE A 97 9.98 11.26 -17.68
CA PHE A 97 10.53 12.47 -18.26
C PHE A 97 10.45 12.42 -19.78
N SER A 98 10.15 13.56 -20.38
CA SER A 98 10.16 13.77 -21.83
C SER A 98 11.57 13.94 -22.38
N LYS A 99 12.54 14.31 -21.53
CA LYS A 99 13.94 14.52 -21.91
C LYS A 99 14.92 13.92 -20.90
N GLN A 100 16.05 13.45 -21.41
CA GLN A 100 17.08 12.81 -20.58
C GLN A 100 17.69 13.78 -19.58
N GLU A 101 17.90 15.05 -19.98
CA GLU A 101 18.54 16.06 -19.13
C GLU A 101 17.71 16.31 -17.87
N TYR A 102 16.38 16.32 -17.99
CA TYR A 102 15.47 16.50 -16.84
C TYR A 102 15.59 15.33 -15.86
N ALA A 103 15.60 14.11 -16.40
CA ALA A 103 15.76 12.88 -15.63
C ALA A 103 17.10 12.84 -14.87
N VAL A 104 18.19 13.26 -15.52
CA VAL A 104 19.54 13.31 -14.92
C VAL A 104 19.63 14.33 -13.79
N VAL A 105 19.04 15.52 -13.95
CA VAL A 105 19.01 16.56 -12.89
C VAL A 105 18.32 16.01 -11.63
N VAL A 106 17.17 15.35 -11.80
CA VAL A 106 16.44 14.76 -10.68
C VAL A 106 17.21 13.61 -10.05
N LYS A 107 17.80 12.72 -10.85
CA LYS A 107 18.66 11.64 -10.35
C LYS A 107 19.75 12.19 -9.43
N ASN A 108 20.45 13.24 -9.86
CA ASN A 108 21.53 13.86 -9.08
C ASN A 108 21.02 14.56 -7.81
N TYR A 109 19.77 15.03 -7.79
CA TYR A 109 19.13 15.55 -6.59
C TYR A 109 18.88 14.44 -5.56
N PHE A 110 18.33 13.28 -6.00
CA PHE A 110 18.04 12.14 -5.11
C PHE A 110 19.29 11.51 -4.50
N VAL A 111 20.41 11.49 -5.23
CA VAL A 111 21.69 11.00 -4.69
C VAL A 111 22.12 11.79 -3.44
N LYS A 112 21.82 13.09 -3.36
CA LYS A 112 22.11 13.92 -2.17
C LYS A 112 21.24 13.55 -0.96
N GLN A 113 20.13 12.86 -1.21
CA GLN A 113 19.20 12.38 -0.20
C GLN A 113 19.44 10.91 0.13
N SER A 114 20.59 10.32 -0.26
CA SER A 114 20.90 8.89 -0.08
C SER A 114 20.00 7.91 -0.86
N ILE A 115 19.16 8.42 -1.78
CA ILE A 115 18.34 7.63 -2.69
C ILE A 115 19.10 7.41 -4.00
N ARG A 116 19.32 6.14 -4.36
CA ARG A 116 20.03 5.76 -5.58
C ARG A 116 19.06 5.37 -6.69
N LEU A 117 19.02 6.18 -7.75
CA LEU A 117 18.14 5.98 -8.88
C LEU A 117 18.93 5.82 -10.17
N LYS A 118 18.39 5.05 -11.11
CA LYS A 118 18.88 4.94 -12.49
C LYS A 118 17.84 5.41 -13.49
N VAL A 119 18.31 5.97 -14.61
CA VAL A 119 17.46 6.44 -15.70
C VAL A 119 17.32 5.33 -16.74
N LYS A 120 16.10 4.83 -16.95
CA LYS A 120 15.79 3.87 -18.01
C LYS A 120 15.20 4.59 -19.21
N ARG A 121 15.87 4.52 -20.36
CA ARG A 121 15.35 5.02 -21.64
C ARG A 121 14.33 4.03 -22.20
N VAL A 122 13.20 4.54 -22.65
CA VAL A 122 12.11 3.79 -23.29
C VAL A 122 11.89 4.37 -24.68
N ASN A 123 12.19 3.57 -25.71
CA ASN A 123 11.99 3.99 -27.10
C ASN A 123 10.53 3.82 -27.52
N LYS A 124 10.13 4.50 -28.60
CA LYS A 124 8.77 4.53 -29.17
C LYS A 124 8.07 3.18 -29.18
N GLN A 125 8.75 2.13 -29.65
CA GLN A 125 8.15 0.78 -29.77
C GLN A 125 7.73 0.19 -28.42
N CYS A 126 8.41 0.56 -27.34
CA CYS A 126 8.20 -0.02 -26.01
C CYS A 126 7.39 0.90 -25.08
N ILE A 127 6.92 2.06 -25.55
CA ILE A 127 6.21 3.02 -24.68
C ILE A 127 4.95 2.36 -24.09
N LEU A 128 4.07 1.84 -24.94
CA LEU A 128 2.83 1.21 -24.48
C LEU A 128 3.09 -0.01 -23.60
N ASP A 129 4.10 -0.82 -23.93
CA ASP A 129 4.50 -1.96 -23.11
C ASP A 129 4.98 -1.54 -21.72
N ASN A 130 5.67 -0.40 -21.60
CA ASN A 130 6.05 0.14 -20.29
C ASN A 130 4.82 0.60 -19.50
N PHE A 131 3.83 1.26 -20.12
CA PHE A 131 2.57 1.61 -19.44
C PHE A 131 1.74 0.37 -19.06
N ASN A 132 1.81 -0.70 -19.85
CA ASN A 132 1.24 -1.99 -19.51
C ASN A 132 1.99 -2.63 -18.33
N ASN A 133 3.33 -2.55 -18.31
CA ASN A 133 4.10 -3.00 -17.17
C ASN A 133 3.72 -2.24 -15.89
N LEU A 134 3.58 -0.92 -15.93
CA LEU A 134 3.10 -0.14 -14.78
C LEU A 134 1.72 -0.60 -14.29
N HIS A 135 0.82 -1.04 -15.19
CA HIS A 135 -0.46 -1.64 -14.81
C HIS A 135 -0.27 -2.92 -14.01
N ARG A 136 0.53 -3.85 -14.54
CA ARG A 136 0.84 -5.14 -13.89
C ARG A 136 1.55 -4.98 -12.55
N LEU A 137 2.32 -3.90 -12.38
CA LEU A 137 2.98 -3.55 -11.11
C LEU A 137 2.06 -2.79 -10.15
N GLY A 138 0.78 -2.59 -10.48
CA GLY A 138 -0.20 -1.89 -9.63
C GLY A 138 -0.01 -0.38 -9.53
N ILE A 139 0.85 0.21 -10.37
CA ILE A 139 1.18 1.63 -10.35
C ILE A 139 0.10 2.44 -11.07
N LYS A 140 -0.46 3.44 -10.38
CA LYS A 140 -1.60 4.22 -10.88
C LYS A 140 -1.24 5.64 -11.31
N LYS A 141 -0.33 6.29 -10.59
CA LYS A 141 -0.03 7.71 -10.78
C LYS A 141 1.36 7.91 -11.33
N ILE A 142 1.49 8.91 -12.20
CA ILE A 142 2.73 9.26 -12.87
C ILE A 142 2.94 10.76 -12.71
N ILE A 143 4.13 11.15 -12.30
CA ILE A 143 4.58 12.54 -12.36
C ILE A 143 5.48 12.72 -13.57
N VAL A 144 5.13 13.69 -14.42
CA VAL A 144 5.84 13.99 -15.67
C VAL A 144 6.68 15.26 -15.50
N ASP A 145 7.95 15.19 -15.90
CA ASP A 145 8.92 16.29 -15.96
C ASP A 145 9.11 17.08 -14.64
N ASN A 146 9.05 16.39 -13.50
CA ASN A 146 9.34 17.01 -12.21
C ASN A 146 10.77 17.58 -12.17
N GLY A 147 10.97 18.75 -11.55
CA GLY A 147 12.22 19.52 -11.68
C GLY A 147 12.17 20.60 -12.76
N GLN A 148 11.06 20.70 -13.49
CA GLN A 148 10.65 21.83 -14.32
C GLN A 148 9.18 22.20 -13.96
N TYR A 149 8.38 22.68 -14.92
CA TYR A 149 6.92 22.54 -14.81
C TYR A 149 6.56 21.06 -14.84
N LYS A 150 5.60 20.67 -14.00
CA LYS A 150 5.26 19.26 -13.78
C LYS A 150 3.76 19.05 -13.78
N VAL A 151 3.37 17.83 -14.13
CA VAL A 151 1.97 17.41 -14.08
C VAL A 151 1.88 15.98 -13.57
N GLU A 152 0.83 15.73 -12.80
CA GLU A 152 0.45 14.38 -12.39
C GLU A 152 -0.65 13.90 -13.34
N ILE A 153 -0.50 12.67 -13.83
CA ILE A 153 -1.46 11.99 -14.71
C ILE A 153 -1.78 10.60 -14.14
N ASP A 154 -2.96 10.07 -14.46
CA ASP A 154 -3.28 8.68 -14.20
C ASP A 154 -2.77 7.80 -15.35
N ARG A 155 -2.11 6.68 -15.02
CA ARG A 155 -1.63 5.67 -15.98
C ARG A 155 -2.75 5.19 -16.91
N LYS A 156 -3.97 5.03 -16.37
CA LYS A 156 -5.14 4.56 -17.13
C LYS A 156 -5.56 5.51 -18.26
N ASP A 157 -5.22 6.80 -18.16
CA ASP A 157 -5.57 7.78 -19.18
C ASP A 157 -4.65 7.66 -20.41
N ILE A 158 -3.45 7.10 -20.22
CA ILE A 158 -2.54 6.72 -21.32
C ILE A 158 -2.94 5.37 -21.89
N LEU A 159 -3.11 4.37 -21.02
CA LEU A 159 -3.46 3.00 -21.39
C LEU A 159 -4.54 2.45 -20.44
N PRO A 160 -5.82 2.48 -20.83
CA PRO A 160 -6.89 1.88 -20.05
C PRO A 160 -6.63 0.38 -19.82
N PRO A 161 -7.05 -0.20 -18.68
CA PRO A 161 -6.98 -1.64 -18.49
C PRO A 161 -7.80 -2.36 -19.57
N PRO A 162 -7.40 -3.57 -19.99
CA PRO A 162 -8.16 -4.34 -20.97
C PRO A 162 -9.57 -4.62 -20.45
N HIS A 163 -10.57 -4.54 -21.33
CA HIS A 163 -11.95 -4.89 -20.97
C HIS A 163 -12.08 -6.41 -20.82
N ILE A 164 -12.26 -6.86 -19.57
CA ILE A 164 -12.33 -8.30 -19.25
C ILE A 164 -13.71 -8.89 -19.56
N GLY A 165 -14.78 -8.08 -19.58
CA GLY A 165 -16.12 -8.39 -20.09
C GLY A 165 -16.57 -9.85 -19.97
N ASN A 166 -16.56 -10.56 -21.10
CA ASN A 166 -17.03 -11.95 -21.23
C ASN A 166 -15.87 -12.97 -21.32
N THR A 167 -14.65 -12.60 -20.95
CA THR A 167 -13.50 -13.50 -20.99
C THR A 167 -13.66 -14.54 -19.89
N MET A 168 -13.66 -15.83 -20.25
CA MET A 168 -13.67 -16.90 -19.26
C MET A 168 -12.47 -16.74 -18.30
N LEU A 169 -12.68 -16.97 -17.00
CA LEU A 169 -11.65 -16.80 -15.97
C LEU A 169 -10.33 -17.52 -16.30
N ILE A 170 -10.40 -18.68 -16.98
CA ILE A 170 -9.22 -19.47 -17.39
C ILE A 170 -8.38 -18.78 -18.48
N ASN A 171 -8.96 -17.87 -19.25
CA ASN A 171 -8.29 -17.11 -20.31
C ASN A 171 -7.77 -15.76 -19.83
N ILE A 172 -8.05 -15.37 -18.59
CA ILE A 172 -7.50 -14.15 -17.99
C ILE A 172 -6.09 -14.49 -17.47
N PRO A 173 -5.04 -13.83 -17.99
CA PRO A 173 -3.69 -14.01 -17.46
C PRO A 173 -3.66 -13.74 -15.96
N ILE A 174 -2.94 -14.57 -15.21
CA ILE A 174 -2.72 -14.31 -13.78
C ILE A 174 -1.84 -13.08 -13.64
N GLU A 175 -2.36 -12.10 -12.90
CA GLU A 175 -1.67 -10.89 -12.50
C GLU A 175 -1.96 -10.63 -11.02
N ASN A 176 -0.94 -10.23 -10.25
CA ASN A 176 -1.10 -9.79 -8.86
C ASN A 176 -0.58 -8.36 -8.68
N PRO A 177 -1.22 -7.34 -9.27
CA PRO A 177 -0.71 -5.98 -9.27
C PRO A 177 -0.59 -5.38 -7.86
N LYS A 178 -1.45 -5.76 -6.93
CA LYS A 178 -1.37 -5.31 -5.54
C LYS A 178 -0.19 -5.94 -4.79
N LEU A 179 0.07 -7.23 -5.02
CA LEU A 179 1.23 -7.92 -4.44
C LEU A 179 2.53 -7.35 -5.01
N GLN A 180 2.64 -7.21 -6.33
CA GLN A 180 3.79 -6.56 -6.98
C GLN A 180 4.03 -5.15 -6.42
N TYR A 181 2.97 -4.34 -6.32
CA TYR A 181 3.05 -2.99 -5.76
C TYR A 181 3.56 -2.97 -4.31
N SER A 182 2.98 -3.81 -3.45
CA SER A 182 3.34 -3.87 -2.03
C SER A 182 4.76 -4.39 -1.81
N MET A 183 5.19 -5.40 -2.57
CA MET A 183 6.58 -5.89 -2.57
C MET A 183 7.55 -4.79 -3.00
N ILE A 184 7.31 -4.10 -4.12
CA ILE A 184 8.19 -3.00 -4.58
C ILE A 184 8.29 -1.92 -3.52
N LYS A 185 7.16 -1.45 -2.97
CA LYS A 185 7.16 -0.44 -1.90
C LYS A 185 7.92 -0.91 -0.68
N PHE A 186 7.68 -2.13 -0.20
CA PHE A 186 8.36 -2.66 0.98
C PHE A 186 9.87 -2.72 0.76
N PHE A 187 10.34 -3.42 -0.28
CA PHE A 187 11.77 -3.61 -0.53
C PHE A 187 12.51 -2.33 -0.93
N GLN A 188 11.88 -1.42 -1.68
CA GLN A 188 12.46 -0.10 -1.97
C GLN A 188 12.77 0.68 -0.67
N ASN A 189 11.87 0.61 0.32
CA ASN A 189 12.05 1.33 1.59
C ASN A 189 12.92 0.55 2.59
N LEU A 190 12.86 -0.77 2.58
CA LEU A 190 13.72 -1.63 3.39
C LEU A 190 15.20 -1.45 3.04
N TYR A 191 15.52 -1.39 1.73
CA TYR A 191 16.87 -1.19 1.25
C TYR A 191 17.32 0.27 1.19
N SER A 192 16.40 1.22 1.43
CA SER A 192 16.76 2.63 1.51
C SER A 192 17.70 2.88 2.70
N LYS A 193 18.76 3.67 2.45
CA LYS A 193 19.72 4.10 3.48
C LYS A 193 19.27 5.35 4.24
N ASP A 194 18.14 5.92 3.87
CA ASP A 194 17.63 7.15 4.47
C ASP A 194 17.17 6.85 5.90
N GLU A 195 17.61 7.64 6.87
CA GLU A 195 17.17 7.52 8.25
C GLU A 195 16.29 8.72 8.61
N TYR A 196 15.09 8.43 9.11
CA TYR A 196 14.15 9.43 9.59
C TYR A 196 13.27 8.83 10.70
N GLU A 197 12.76 9.70 11.57
CA GLU A 197 11.87 9.33 12.66
C GLU A 197 10.61 8.62 12.11
N GLY A 198 10.26 7.48 12.70
CA GLY A 198 9.10 6.68 12.26
C GLY A 198 9.34 5.76 11.06
N LYS A 199 10.58 5.66 10.52
CA LYS A 199 10.90 4.74 9.42
C LYS A 199 10.52 3.28 9.73
N GLN A 200 10.79 2.80 10.94
CA GLN A 200 10.49 1.41 11.31
C GLN A 200 8.99 1.13 11.32
N GLU A 201 8.18 2.01 11.92
CA GLU A 201 6.72 1.90 11.90
C GLU A 201 6.19 1.94 10.45
N PHE A 202 6.73 2.85 9.63
CA PHE A 202 6.39 2.92 8.21
C PHE A 202 6.74 1.63 7.44
N ILE A 203 7.91 1.04 7.67
CA ILE A 203 8.30 -0.23 7.05
C ILE A 203 7.39 -1.36 7.51
N HIS A 204 7.04 -1.43 8.80
CA HIS A 204 6.09 -2.41 9.31
C HIS A 204 4.69 -2.25 8.69
N ASP A 205 4.24 -1.03 8.42
CA ASP A 205 2.98 -0.80 7.73
C ASP A 205 3.01 -1.31 6.28
N LEU A 206 4.14 -1.14 5.60
CA LEU A 206 4.35 -1.68 4.26
C LEU A 206 4.44 -3.21 4.28
N GLU A 207 5.11 -3.78 5.28
CA GLU A 207 5.19 -5.22 5.52
C GLU A 207 3.79 -5.82 5.70
N ARG A 208 2.96 -5.25 6.59
CA ARG A 208 1.58 -5.74 6.80
C ARG A 208 0.76 -5.72 5.51
N LYS A 209 0.85 -4.66 4.70
CA LYS A 209 0.19 -4.58 3.39
C LYS A 209 0.70 -5.65 2.43
N MET A 210 2.00 -5.95 2.45
CA MET A 210 2.58 -7.01 1.62
C MET A 210 2.09 -8.40 2.06
N LEU A 211 2.05 -8.68 3.37
CA LEU A 211 1.54 -9.95 3.91
C LEU A 211 0.10 -10.22 3.49
N ASP A 212 -0.76 -9.20 3.50
CA ASP A 212 -2.16 -9.30 3.04
C ASP A 212 -2.30 -9.73 1.59
N GLU A 213 -1.46 -9.15 0.73
CA GLU A 213 -1.46 -9.47 -0.68
C GLU A 213 -0.80 -10.83 -0.96
N ILE A 214 0.13 -11.29 -0.11
CA ILE A 214 0.76 -12.63 -0.23
C ILE A 214 -0.29 -13.73 -0.07
N VAL A 215 -1.10 -13.64 0.99
CA VAL A 215 -2.09 -14.66 1.34
C VAL A 215 -3.22 -14.71 0.30
N SER A 216 -3.65 -13.55 -0.19
CA SER A 216 -4.77 -13.43 -1.12
C SER A 216 -4.41 -13.66 -2.59
N ALA A 217 -3.12 -13.69 -2.93
CA ALA A 217 -2.64 -13.85 -4.29
C ALA A 217 -2.80 -15.27 -4.85
N LYS A 218 -2.79 -15.35 -6.18
CA LYS A 218 -2.67 -16.60 -6.93
C LYS A 218 -1.34 -16.62 -7.67
N TYR A 219 -0.63 -17.72 -7.57
CA TYR A 219 0.73 -17.84 -8.09
C TYR A 219 0.80 -18.80 -9.25
N LEU A 220 1.74 -18.53 -10.16
CA LEU A 220 2.16 -19.46 -11.19
C LEU A 220 3.34 -20.28 -10.67
N VAL A 221 3.20 -21.60 -10.63
CA VAL A 221 4.26 -22.54 -10.31
C VAL A 221 4.69 -23.25 -11.60
N PRO A 222 5.99 -23.23 -11.96
CA PRO A 222 6.47 -23.91 -13.17
C PRO A 222 6.29 -25.41 -13.07
N VAL A 223 5.65 -25.96 -14.10
CA VAL A 223 5.36 -27.39 -14.21
C VAL A 223 5.65 -27.93 -15.61
N LYS A 224 6.19 -29.15 -15.69
CA LYS A 224 6.28 -29.96 -16.90
C LYS A 224 5.24 -31.07 -16.87
N VAL A 225 4.65 -31.34 -18.02
CA VAL A 225 3.76 -32.49 -18.28
C VAL A 225 4.51 -33.35 -19.31
N GLY A 226 4.73 -34.64 -19.04
CA GLY A 226 5.57 -35.52 -19.91
C GLY A 226 5.11 -35.53 -21.38
N THR A 227 5.97 -35.69 -22.40
CA THR A 227 7.22 -36.46 -22.50
C THR A 227 8.34 -35.74 -23.32
N ALA A 228 9.55 -35.66 -22.73
CA ALA A 228 10.84 -35.15 -23.28
C ALA A 228 10.91 -33.63 -23.62
N ALA A 229 11.97 -32.86 -23.36
CA ALA A 229 13.39 -33.18 -23.15
C ALA A 229 14.08 -32.17 -22.17
N PRO A 230 15.33 -32.42 -21.71
CA PRO A 230 15.97 -31.71 -20.61
C PRO A 230 16.99 -30.61 -21.02
N ILE A 231 17.38 -29.82 -20.00
CA ILE A 231 18.52 -28.89 -19.78
C ILE A 231 18.59 -27.57 -20.59
N ILE A 232 18.49 -26.42 -19.89
CA ILE A 232 19.47 -25.30 -19.96
C ILE A 232 19.62 -24.64 -18.57
N SER A 233 20.87 -24.37 -18.17
CA SER A 233 21.32 -23.67 -16.97
C SER A 233 21.24 -22.14 -17.08
N ARG A 234 21.04 -21.45 -15.94
CA ARG A 234 22.11 -20.64 -15.33
C ARG A 234 22.13 -20.91 -13.80
N GLU A 235 22.94 -21.92 -13.47
CA GLU A 235 23.47 -22.35 -12.18
C GLU A 235 22.59 -22.95 -11.05
N GLN A 236 21.27 -22.76 -10.94
CA GLN A 236 20.57 -23.24 -9.71
C GLN A 236 19.12 -23.77 -9.81
N VAL A 237 18.67 -24.29 -10.96
CA VAL A 237 17.30 -24.87 -11.07
C VAL A 237 17.35 -26.40 -11.22
N LYS A 238 16.77 -27.15 -10.26
CA LYS A 238 16.57 -28.62 -10.31
C LYS A 238 15.08 -28.95 -10.51
N THR A 239 14.73 -30.21 -10.73
CA THR A 239 13.33 -30.68 -10.92
C THR A 239 13.02 -31.76 -9.91
N ILE A 240 11.85 -31.70 -9.25
CA ILE A 240 11.40 -32.70 -8.28
C ILE A 240 10.09 -33.35 -8.77
N LEU A 241 10.10 -34.68 -8.83
CA LEU A 241 8.94 -35.50 -9.21
C LEU A 241 7.93 -35.59 -8.05
N ASN A 242 6.66 -35.27 -8.29
CA ASN A 242 5.56 -35.56 -7.36
C ASN A 242 4.32 -36.08 -8.11
N LYS A 243 4.11 -37.41 -7.99
CA LYS A 243 2.99 -38.25 -8.47
C LYS A 243 2.62 -38.18 -9.97
N LYS A 244 2.86 -39.34 -10.63
CA LYS A 244 2.31 -39.86 -11.90
C LYS A 244 2.01 -38.82 -12.99
N ASP A 245 3.06 -38.22 -13.55
CA ASP A 245 3.10 -37.49 -14.85
C ASP A 245 3.20 -35.96 -14.79
N THR A 246 3.40 -35.37 -13.60
CA THR A 246 3.59 -33.92 -13.42
C THR A 246 4.86 -33.60 -12.62
N GLU A 247 5.73 -32.74 -13.16
CA GLU A 247 7.03 -32.37 -12.59
C GLU A 247 7.06 -30.87 -12.24
N PHE A 248 7.21 -30.53 -10.96
CA PHE A 248 7.38 -29.13 -10.53
C PHE A 248 8.86 -28.73 -10.53
N ALA A 249 9.13 -27.49 -10.92
CA ALA A 249 10.46 -26.93 -10.78
C ALA A 249 10.85 -26.76 -9.30
N SER A 250 12.16 -26.79 -9.04
CA SER A 250 12.75 -26.38 -7.77
C SER A 250 14.00 -25.53 -8.00
N ILE A 251 14.27 -24.61 -7.09
CA ILE A 251 15.53 -23.85 -7.04
C ILE A 251 16.40 -24.48 -5.97
N VAL A 252 17.68 -24.72 -6.26
CA VAL A 252 18.65 -25.21 -5.28
C VAL A 252 19.66 -24.12 -5.02
N ASP A 253 19.67 -23.61 -3.79
CA ASP A 253 20.60 -22.58 -3.35
C ASP A 253 22.02 -23.17 -3.12
N LYS A 254 22.99 -22.30 -2.85
CA LYS A 254 24.40 -22.68 -2.62
C LYS A 254 24.58 -23.65 -1.45
N ASP A 255 23.70 -23.57 -0.45
CA ASP A 255 23.74 -24.40 0.76
C ASP A 255 22.99 -25.73 0.59
N ASP A 256 22.77 -26.18 -0.66
CA ASP A 256 21.95 -27.35 -1.04
C ASP A 256 20.47 -27.30 -0.56
N THR A 257 20.03 -26.16 -0.05
CA THR A 257 18.61 -25.94 0.29
C THR A 257 17.77 -25.87 -0.98
N THR A 258 16.64 -26.58 -0.96
CA THR A 258 15.73 -26.66 -2.11
C THR A 258 14.45 -25.87 -1.86
N TRP A 259 14.02 -25.10 -2.85
CA TRP A 259 12.91 -24.15 -2.76
C TRP A 259 11.93 -24.28 -3.92
N LEU A 260 10.65 -24.00 -3.67
CA LEU A 260 9.62 -23.95 -4.71
C LEU A 260 9.61 -22.56 -5.37
N PRO A 261 9.86 -22.43 -6.68
CA PRO A 261 9.66 -21.17 -7.40
C PRO A 261 8.16 -20.89 -7.59
N ALA A 262 7.77 -19.64 -7.32
CA ALA A 262 6.43 -19.13 -7.56
C ALA A 262 6.49 -17.74 -8.19
N PHE A 263 5.52 -17.41 -9.04
CA PHE A 263 5.52 -16.16 -9.78
C PHE A 263 4.19 -15.43 -9.66
N THR A 264 4.26 -14.10 -9.51
CA THR A 264 3.07 -13.25 -9.41
C THR A 264 2.37 -13.03 -10.75
N ASP A 265 3.06 -13.31 -11.85
CA ASP A 265 2.53 -13.12 -13.21
C ASP A 265 3.45 -13.78 -14.23
N TRP A 266 3.00 -13.78 -15.49
CA TRP A 266 3.74 -14.40 -16.60
C TRP A 266 5.04 -13.70 -16.98
N GLU A 267 5.17 -12.39 -16.77
CA GLU A 267 6.44 -11.70 -17.08
C GLU A 267 7.53 -12.10 -16.09
N GLU A 268 7.21 -12.20 -14.80
CA GLU A 268 8.15 -12.70 -13.80
C GLU A 268 8.50 -14.17 -14.05
N PHE A 269 7.52 -14.98 -14.47
CA PHE A 269 7.72 -16.38 -14.86
C PHE A 269 8.67 -16.51 -16.06
N GLU A 270 8.44 -15.75 -17.14
CA GLU A 270 9.17 -15.86 -18.41
C GLU A 270 10.62 -15.35 -18.30
N LYS A 271 10.98 -14.59 -17.26
CA LYS A 271 12.38 -14.26 -16.94
C LYS A 271 13.25 -15.49 -16.65
N VAL A 272 12.63 -16.60 -16.23
CA VAL A 272 13.33 -17.81 -15.76
C VAL A 272 12.92 -19.04 -16.55
N TYR A 273 11.63 -19.16 -16.86
CA TYR A 273 11.04 -20.36 -17.45
C TYR A 273 10.46 -20.04 -18.82
N HIS A 274 11.02 -20.66 -19.87
CA HIS A 274 10.50 -20.52 -21.22
C HIS A 274 9.13 -21.19 -21.37
N LYS A 275 8.13 -20.43 -21.80
CA LYS A 275 6.73 -20.89 -22.01
C LYS A 275 6.56 -22.08 -22.95
N ASN A 276 7.52 -22.33 -23.84
CA ASN A 276 7.49 -23.47 -24.75
C ASN A 276 7.87 -24.79 -24.04
N MET A 277 8.56 -24.70 -22.90
CA MET A 277 9.04 -25.86 -22.13
C MET A 277 8.29 -26.03 -20.82
N TRP A 278 7.79 -24.93 -20.25
CA TRP A 278 7.15 -24.90 -18.95
C TRP A 278 5.73 -24.36 -19.06
N ARG A 279 4.83 -24.98 -18.31
CA ARG A 279 3.48 -24.48 -18.08
C ARG A 279 3.40 -23.85 -16.69
N GLY A 280 2.41 -22.99 -16.49
CA GLY A 280 2.11 -22.41 -15.19
C GLY A 280 0.98 -23.17 -14.51
N TYR A 281 1.26 -23.80 -13.37
CA TYR A 281 0.26 -24.32 -12.46
C TYR A 281 -0.22 -23.20 -11.54
N ILE A 282 -1.49 -22.84 -11.62
CA ILE A 282 -2.06 -21.74 -10.84
C ILE A 282 -2.49 -22.26 -9.47
N THR A 283 -2.02 -21.64 -8.39
CA THR A 283 -2.35 -22.08 -7.03
C THR A 283 -2.40 -20.93 -6.03
N SER A 284 -3.11 -21.10 -4.91
CA SER A 284 -3.16 -20.12 -3.82
C SER A 284 -1.93 -20.24 -2.91
N TYR A 285 -1.80 -19.33 -1.93
CA TYR A 285 -0.80 -19.46 -0.87
C TYR A 285 -0.83 -20.84 -0.19
N ASP A 286 -1.99 -21.30 0.29
CA ASP A 286 -2.12 -22.64 0.89
C ASP A 286 -1.67 -23.77 -0.05
N GLY A 287 -1.95 -23.61 -1.34
CA GLY A 287 -1.52 -24.54 -2.37
C GLY A 287 0.00 -24.58 -2.52
N LEU A 288 0.66 -23.41 -2.54
CA LEU A 288 2.11 -23.33 -2.45
C LEU A 288 2.62 -24.04 -1.20
N MET A 289 1.95 -23.84 -0.06
CA MET A 289 2.41 -24.41 1.20
C MET A 289 2.38 -25.95 1.19
N LYS A 290 1.34 -26.52 0.57
CA LYS A 290 1.20 -27.97 0.34
C LYS A 290 2.22 -28.52 -0.66
N LEU A 291 2.57 -27.74 -1.69
CA LEU A 291 3.54 -28.16 -2.71
C LEU A 291 4.97 -28.20 -2.19
N CYS A 292 5.34 -27.29 -1.29
CA CYS A 292 6.71 -27.17 -0.80
C CYS A 292 6.95 -27.91 0.54
N VAL A 293 6.08 -28.84 0.95
CA VAL A 293 6.21 -29.62 2.22
C VAL A 293 7.56 -30.35 2.34
N LYS A 294 8.15 -30.80 1.22
CA LYS A 294 9.46 -31.46 1.19
C LYS A 294 10.61 -30.53 0.78
N MET A 295 10.39 -29.22 0.88
CA MET A 295 11.32 -28.16 0.50
C MET A 295 11.49 -27.19 1.67
N HIS A 296 12.47 -26.29 1.58
CA HIS A 296 12.77 -25.31 2.63
C HIS A 296 11.82 -24.10 2.62
N GLY A 297 11.00 -23.97 1.57
CA GLY A 297 10.03 -22.90 1.45
C GLY A 297 9.71 -22.58 0.00
N VAL A 298 9.22 -21.35 -0.20
CA VAL A 298 8.89 -20.78 -1.51
C VAL A 298 9.79 -19.58 -1.79
N VAL A 299 10.18 -19.41 -3.05
CA VAL A 299 10.79 -18.17 -3.55
C VAL A 299 9.86 -17.57 -4.58
N VAL A 300 9.24 -16.44 -4.23
CA VAL A 300 8.41 -15.65 -5.14
C VAL A 300 9.30 -14.73 -5.98
N ASN A 301 9.07 -14.68 -7.30
CA ASN A 301 9.76 -13.81 -8.26
C ASN A 301 11.30 -13.85 -8.13
N CYS A 302 11.89 -15.03 -8.25
CA CYS A 302 13.33 -15.26 -8.00
C CYS A 302 14.30 -14.42 -8.86
N SER A 303 13.88 -13.92 -10.04
CA SER A 303 14.65 -13.02 -10.91
C SER A 303 14.08 -11.59 -10.97
N GLY A 304 13.28 -11.21 -9.98
CA GLY A 304 12.68 -9.88 -9.83
C GLY A 304 12.90 -9.34 -8.41
N VAL A 305 11.90 -8.63 -7.86
CA VAL A 305 11.85 -8.38 -6.41
C VAL A 305 11.57 -9.71 -5.72
N SER A 306 12.62 -10.38 -5.26
CA SER A 306 12.50 -11.72 -4.71
C SER A 306 12.03 -11.69 -3.25
N LEU A 307 11.08 -12.56 -2.93
CA LEU A 307 10.61 -12.81 -1.57
C LEU A 307 10.78 -14.29 -1.24
N ARG A 308 11.50 -14.59 -0.16
CA ARG A 308 11.61 -15.94 0.40
C ARG A 308 10.57 -16.11 1.50
N ILE A 309 9.87 -17.23 1.47
CA ILE A 309 8.90 -17.62 2.51
C ILE A 309 9.36 -18.96 3.05
N ASP A 310 10.10 -18.92 4.16
CA ASP A 310 10.56 -20.09 4.88
C ASP A 310 9.61 -20.48 6.04
N GLU A 311 10.01 -21.46 6.85
CA GLU A 311 9.22 -21.89 8.01
C GLU A 311 9.02 -20.78 9.07
N ASN A 312 10.00 -19.91 9.27
CA ASN A 312 9.89 -18.81 10.24
C ASN A 312 8.93 -17.74 9.70
N ASN A 313 9.04 -17.38 8.42
CA ASN A 313 8.12 -16.46 7.77
C ASN A 313 6.68 -17.00 7.83
N ARG A 314 6.49 -18.32 7.62
CA ARG A 314 5.18 -18.96 7.77
C ARG A 314 4.60 -18.81 9.16
N LYS A 315 5.37 -19.12 10.20
CA LYS A 315 4.91 -18.97 11.60
C LYS A 315 4.49 -17.54 11.89
N MET A 316 5.24 -16.56 11.40
CA MET A 316 4.89 -15.15 11.54
C MET A 316 3.61 -14.78 10.78
N LEU A 317 3.43 -15.31 9.56
CA LEU A 317 2.20 -15.15 8.77
C LEU A 317 0.98 -15.78 9.47
N GLU A 318 1.11 -16.99 10.02
CA GLU A 318 0.04 -17.66 10.76
C GLU A 318 -0.35 -16.89 12.03
N ILE A 319 0.64 -16.36 12.77
CA ILE A 319 0.39 -15.49 13.94
C ILE A 319 -0.33 -14.21 13.50
N TYR A 320 0.11 -13.60 12.40
CA TYR A 320 -0.49 -12.40 11.82
C TYR A 320 -1.94 -12.63 11.39
N GLU A 321 -2.22 -13.69 10.64
CA GLU A 321 -3.57 -14.07 10.22
C GLU A 321 -4.47 -14.36 11.41
N ARG A 322 -3.99 -15.10 12.41
CA ARG A 322 -4.76 -15.35 13.64
C ARG A 322 -5.06 -14.06 14.38
N GLY A 323 -4.09 -13.15 14.49
CA GLY A 323 -4.29 -11.82 15.04
C GLY A 323 -5.36 -11.03 14.29
N LYS A 324 -5.37 -11.13 12.96
CA LYS A 324 -6.38 -10.51 12.09
C LYS A 324 -7.77 -11.07 12.30
N VAL A 325 -7.91 -12.39 12.31
CA VAL A 325 -9.18 -13.08 12.55
C VAL A 325 -9.75 -12.62 13.89
N LEU A 326 -8.94 -12.59 14.96
CA LEU A 326 -9.39 -12.09 16.26
C LEU A 326 -9.84 -10.61 16.21
N THR A 327 -9.18 -9.74 15.45
CA THR A 327 -9.63 -8.35 15.26
C THR A 327 -10.88 -8.22 14.39
N GLU A 328 -11.05 -9.03 13.34
CA GLU A 328 -12.22 -9.00 12.48
C GLU A 328 -13.43 -9.64 13.17
N GLU A 329 -13.26 -10.73 13.94
CA GLU A 329 -14.26 -11.29 14.84
C GLU A 329 -14.73 -10.22 15.84
N LYS A 330 -13.81 -9.49 16.49
CA LYS A 330 -14.16 -8.36 17.37
C LYS A 330 -14.88 -7.22 16.63
N LYS A 331 -14.57 -6.98 15.34
CA LYS A 331 -15.27 -5.97 14.52
C LYS A 331 -16.63 -6.45 14.01
N GLU A 332 -16.78 -7.74 13.72
CA GLU A 332 -18.03 -8.37 13.32
C GLU A 332 -18.96 -8.51 14.52
N GLU A 333 -18.46 -8.86 15.70
CA GLU A 333 -19.18 -8.76 16.98
C GLU A 333 -19.65 -7.31 17.20
N LYS A 334 -18.77 -6.31 17.03
CA LYS A 334 -19.17 -4.89 17.09
C LYS A 334 -20.21 -4.51 16.02
N LYS A 335 -20.14 -5.05 14.81
CA LYS A 335 -21.11 -4.79 13.72
C LYS A 335 -22.44 -5.53 13.91
N GLU A 336 -22.44 -6.74 14.46
CA GLU A 336 -23.64 -7.46 14.85
C GLU A 336 -24.32 -6.80 16.04
N ILE A 337 -23.54 -6.28 17.01
CA ILE A 337 -24.06 -5.42 18.08
C ILE A 337 -24.71 -4.15 17.49
N VAL A 338 -24.12 -3.53 16.45
CA VAL A 338 -24.68 -2.35 15.78
C VAL A 338 -25.89 -2.68 14.89
N LYS A 339 -25.92 -3.84 14.22
CA LYS A 339 -27.05 -4.27 13.38
C LYS A 339 -28.24 -4.79 14.18
N LYS A 340 -28.01 -5.49 15.32
CA LYS A 340 -29.08 -5.86 16.27
C LYS A 340 -29.71 -4.63 16.94
N ASN A 341 -29.03 -3.48 16.93
CA ASN A 341 -29.57 -2.23 17.47
C ASN A 341 -30.45 -1.43 16.49
N HIS A 342 -30.67 -1.89 15.25
CA HIS A 342 -31.50 -1.16 14.30
C HIS A 342 -32.85 -1.80 13.95
N ASP A 343 -33.17 -2.97 14.52
CA ASP A 343 -34.53 -3.49 14.56
C ASP A 343 -34.79 -4.20 15.89
N SER A 344 -35.82 -3.73 16.61
CA SER A 344 -36.42 -4.23 17.87
C SER A 344 -35.82 -3.75 19.22
N LYS A 345 -36.48 -2.69 19.74
CA LYS A 345 -36.90 -2.38 21.14
C LYS A 345 -35.96 -2.67 22.33
N ASP A 346 -35.65 -1.60 23.06
CA ASP A 346 -35.26 -1.45 24.48
C ASP A 346 -34.22 -2.44 25.06
N THR A 347 -32.94 -2.01 25.08
CA THR A 347 -31.91 -2.63 25.93
C THR A 347 -31.64 -1.72 27.13
N GLU A 348 -31.97 -2.20 28.34
CA GLU A 348 -31.77 -1.49 29.59
C GLU A 348 -30.30 -1.63 30.04
N ILE A 349 -29.55 -0.52 30.04
CA ILE A 349 -28.16 -0.46 30.52
C ILE A 349 -28.16 0.14 31.92
N THR A 350 -27.58 -0.55 32.90
CA THR A 350 -27.40 -0.03 34.25
C THR A 350 -25.92 0.10 34.60
N LEU A 351 -25.56 1.23 35.18
CA LEU A 351 -24.21 1.53 35.65
C LEU A 351 -24.23 1.67 37.17
N CYS A 352 -23.37 0.93 37.85
CA CYS A 352 -23.22 0.99 39.30
C CYS A 352 -21.73 1.01 39.68
N GLU A 353 -21.43 1.31 40.94
CA GLU A 353 -20.08 1.07 41.45
C GLU A 353 -19.82 -0.44 41.57
N PRO A 354 -18.60 -0.92 41.25
CA PRO A 354 -18.24 -2.30 41.50
C PRO A 354 -18.38 -2.66 42.98
N LYS A 355 -19.15 -3.71 43.29
CA LYS A 355 -19.24 -4.23 44.67
C LYS A 355 -17.88 -4.79 45.14
N GLU A 356 -17.14 -5.39 44.22
CA GLU A 356 -15.74 -5.77 44.40
C GLU A 356 -14.89 -4.91 43.48
N TYR A 357 -14.12 -4.00 44.09
CA TYR A 357 -13.28 -3.07 43.36
C TYR A 357 -12.00 -3.78 42.88
N PRO A 358 -11.64 -3.71 41.59
CA PRO A 358 -10.48 -4.43 41.06
C PRO A 358 -9.18 -3.65 41.33
N ASP A 359 -8.76 -3.62 42.59
CA ASP A 359 -7.62 -2.81 43.05
C ASP A 359 -6.32 -3.08 42.27
N GLU A 360 -5.97 -4.36 42.05
CA GLU A 360 -4.75 -4.73 41.32
C GLU A 360 -4.76 -4.24 39.86
N MET A 361 -5.90 -4.36 39.18
CA MET A 361 -6.08 -3.86 37.81
C MET A 361 -5.98 -2.35 37.77
N ILE A 362 -6.65 -1.67 38.70
CA ILE A 362 -6.70 -0.21 38.75
C ILE A 362 -5.31 0.36 39.03
N GLU A 363 -4.53 -0.24 39.93
CA GLU A 363 -3.18 0.22 40.22
C GLU A 363 -2.25 0.04 39.01
N ALA A 364 -2.32 -1.10 38.31
CA ALA A 364 -1.54 -1.33 37.10
C ALA A 364 -1.88 -0.30 35.99
N VAL A 365 -3.18 -0.08 35.76
CA VAL A 365 -3.66 0.91 34.78
C VAL A 365 -3.26 2.33 35.18
N LYS A 366 -3.31 2.65 36.48
CA LYS A 366 -2.91 3.96 36.99
C LYS A 366 -1.42 4.24 36.78
N GLN A 367 -0.54 3.27 37.01
CA GLN A 367 0.90 3.39 36.73
C GLN A 367 1.18 3.64 35.25
N TYR A 368 0.45 2.96 34.37
CA TYR A 368 0.49 3.25 32.93
C TYR A 368 0.07 4.71 32.64
N MET A 369 -1.04 5.15 33.22
CA MET A 369 -1.57 6.51 33.02
C MET A 369 -0.66 7.61 33.58
N GLU A 370 0.09 7.37 34.66
CA GLU A 370 1.05 8.34 35.21
C GLU A 370 2.18 8.67 34.23
N ASN A 371 2.53 7.72 33.37
CA ASN A 371 3.58 7.88 32.35
C ASN A 371 3.06 8.44 31.01
N ARG A 372 1.75 8.69 30.89
CA ARG A 372 1.10 9.16 29.65
C ARG A 372 0.59 10.60 29.79
N LYS A 373 1.24 11.52 29.08
CA LYS A 373 0.88 12.95 29.11
C LYS A 373 -0.48 13.25 28.47
N SER A 374 -0.99 12.37 27.62
CA SER A 374 -2.26 12.52 26.88
C SER A 374 -3.52 12.30 27.74
N ILE A 375 -3.40 11.63 28.89
CA ILE A 375 -4.54 11.24 29.74
C ILE A 375 -4.71 12.24 30.89
N ASN A 376 -5.93 12.77 31.04
CA ASN A 376 -6.27 13.77 32.06
C ASN A 376 -6.95 13.12 33.28
N LYS A 377 -7.95 12.27 33.03
CA LYS A 377 -8.73 11.58 34.08
C LYS A 377 -9.20 10.21 33.60
N ALA A 378 -9.38 9.28 34.52
CA ALA A 378 -10.06 8.03 34.25
C ALA A 378 -10.98 7.60 35.40
N TYR A 379 -12.07 6.95 35.04
CA TYR A 379 -13.15 6.52 35.92
C TYR A 379 -13.47 5.05 35.67
N ILE A 380 -13.95 4.34 36.70
CA ILE A 380 -14.39 2.96 36.58
C ILE A 380 -15.85 2.82 37.06
N ARG A 381 -16.62 2.02 36.32
CA ARG A 381 -17.97 1.59 36.66
C ARG A 381 -18.09 0.09 36.44
N LEU A 382 -19.10 -0.52 37.06
CA LEU A 382 -19.62 -1.81 36.65
C LEU A 382 -20.80 -1.56 35.71
N MET A 383 -20.70 -2.04 34.48
CA MET A 383 -21.79 -2.01 33.52
C MET A 383 -22.52 -3.35 33.55
N THR A 384 -23.84 -3.31 33.69
CA THR A 384 -24.69 -4.48 33.46
C THR A 384 -25.53 -4.22 32.21
N LYS A 385 -25.35 -5.08 31.20
CA LYS A 385 -26.09 -5.04 29.94
C LYS A 385 -26.63 -6.44 29.69
N ASN A 386 -27.96 -6.58 29.59
CA ASN A 386 -28.61 -7.88 29.37
C ASN A 386 -28.17 -8.97 30.37
N GLN A 387 -28.01 -8.62 31.65
CA GLN A 387 -27.54 -9.48 32.75
C GLN A 387 -26.04 -9.81 32.77
N ASP A 388 -25.28 -9.45 31.73
CA ASP A 388 -23.83 -9.59 31.70
C ASP A 388 -23.13 -8.39 32.35
N LYS A 389 -22.10 -8.67 33.15
CA LYS A 389 -21.34 -7.67 33.89
C LYS A 389 -19.95 -7.46 33.30
N SER A 390 -19.57 -6.21 33.12
CA SER A 390 -18.23 -5.82 32.71
C SER A 390 -17.75 -4.61 33.50
N TYR A 391 -16.43 -4.47 33.61
CA TYR A 391 -15.84 -3.21 34.03
C TYR A 391 -15.89 -2.23 32.87
N LEU A 392 -16.34 -1.00 33.13
CA LEU A 392 -16.31 0.10 32.17
C LEU A 392 -15.27 1.12 32.64
N ILE A 393 -14.22 1.31 31.86
CA ILE A 393 -13.25 2.41 32.06
C ILE A 393 -13.59 3.55 31.11
N VAL A 394 -13.88 4.72 31.67
CA VAL A 394 -14.06 5.97 30.91
C VAL A 394 -12.77 6.78 30.98
N VAL A 395 -12.22 7.15 29.83
CA VAL A 395 -10.93 7.88 29.75
C VAL A 395 -11.14 9.26 29.12
N ASP A 396 -10.69 10.29 29.84
CA ASP A 396 -10.55 11.66 29.35
C ASP A 396 -9.11 11.84 28.86
N TYR A 397 -8.91 11.85 27.54
CA TYR A 397 -7.61 12.02 26.89
C TYR A 397 -7.70 12.89 25.63
N ASN A 398 -6.57 13.47 25.21
CA ASN A 398 -6.50 14.28 23.99
C ASN A 398 -6.47 13.39 22.73
N GLU A 399 -7.40 13.63 21.79
CA GLU A 399 -7.75 12.84 20.57
C GLU A 399 -6.65 12.62 19.51
N LYS A 400 -5.37 12.86 19.81
CA LYS A 400 -4.24 12.59 18.90
C LYS A 400 -3.49 11.29 19.20
N ASP A 401 -4.03 10.48 20.12
CA ASP A 401 -3.38 9.27 20.62
C ASP A 401 -4.34 8.08 20.44
N ASP A 402 -4.23 7.39 19.30
CA ASP A 402 -5.14 6.30 18.90
C ASP A 402 -4.83 4.95 19.58
N LYS A 403 -3.73 4.87 20.34
CA LYS A 403 -3.25 3.67 21.02
C LYS A 403 -3.65 3.60 22.50
N VAL A 404 -4.28 4.64 23.05
CA VAL A 404 -4.61 4.74 24.50
C VAL A 404 -5.43 3.56 24.99
N PHE A 405 -6.45 3.12 24.24
CA PHE A 405 -7.29 1.99 24.66
C PHE A 405 -6.59 0.65 24.52
N ASP A 406 -5.82 0.44 23.46
CA ASP A 406 -5.09 -0.82 23.25
C ASP A 406 -4.07 -1.03 24.39
N GLU A 407 -3.34 0.01 24.77
CA GLU A 407 -2.35 -0.06 25.84
C GLU A 407 -3.00 -0.22 27.23
N ILE A 408 -4.14 0.43 27.50
CA ILE A 408 -4.90 0.19 28.74
C ILE A 408 -5.40 -1.26 28.80
N ALA A 409 -5.88 -1.80 27.68
CA ALA A 409 -6.33 -3.18 27.61
C ALA A 409 -5.18 -4.16 27.89
N GLU A 410 -4.02 -3.98 27.26
CA GLU A 410 -2.84 -4.82 27.49
C GLU A 410 -2.45 -4.88 28.97
N VAL A 411 -2.51 -3.74 29.67
CA VAL A 411 -2.19 -3.64 31.10
C VAL A 411 -3.29 -4.25 31.98
N ALA A 412 -4.56 -4.09 31.61
CA ALA A 412 -5.68 -4.52 32.44
C ALA A 412 -6.00 -6.03 32.31
N VAL A 413 -5.83 -6.61 31.12
CA VAL A 413 -6.23 -8.00 30.79
C VAL A 413 -5.73 -9.05 31.78
N PRO A 414 -4.46 -9.02 32.26
CA PRO A 414 -3.97 -10.00 33.23
C PRO A 414 -4.77 -10.05 34.55
N TYR A 415 -5.47 -8.98 34.90
CA TYR A 415 -6.15 -8.80 36.18
C TYR A 415 -7.66 -9.01 36.11
N LEU A 416 -8.22 -9.24 34.92
CA LEU A 416 -9.67 -9.30 34.72
C LEU A 416 -10.33 -10.55 35.30
N ARG A 417 -9.58 -11.62 35.58
CA ARG A 417 -10.06 -12.86 36.24
C ARG A 417 -11.41 -13.38 35.70
N GLY A 418 -11.61 -13.30 34.39
CA GLY A 418 -12.82 -13.74 33.69
C GLY A 418 -13.93 -12.69 33.52
N MET A 419 -13.76 -11.47 34.05
CA MET A 419 -14.64 -10.33 33.76
C MET A 419 -14.24 -9.64 32.46
N HIS A 420 -15.21 -9.02 31.78
CA HIS A 420 -14.93 -8.24 30.57
C HIS A 420 -14.56 -6.79 30.91
N LEU A 421 -13.79 -6.15 30.02
CA LEU A 421 -13.44 -4.74 30.10
C LEU A 421 -13.95 -4.00 28.87
N ASP A 422 -14.86 -3.05 29.12
CA ASP A 422 -15.32 -2.05 28.18
C ASP A 422 -14.58 -0.73 28.41
N MET A 423 -14.31 -0.01 27.31
CA MET A 423 -13.66 1.29 27.37
C MET A 423 -14.35 2.28 26.45
N VAL A 424 -14.53 3.50 26.95
CA VAL A 424 -15.12 4.59 26.18
C VAL A 424 -14.36 5.90 26.44
N GLN A 425 -14.40 6.78 25.45
CA GLN A 425 -13.86 8.13 25.60
C GLN A 425 -14.87 8.99 26.38
N MET A 426 -14.36 9.97 27.11
CA MET A 426 -15.18 10.99 27.77
C MET A 426 -15.97 11.83 26.74
N ASP A 427 -17.24 11.52 26.55
CA ASP A 427 -18.19 12.24 25.71
C ASP A 427 -19.38 12.82 26.53
N ALA A 428 -20.42 13.33 25.87
CA ALA A 428 -21.59 13.90 26.55
C ALA A 428 -22.34 12.85 27.39
N TRP A 429 -22.50 11.63 26.87
CA TRP A 429 -23.16 10.54 27.59
C TRP A 429 -22.36 10.09 28.80
N ALA A 430 -21.03 9.94 28.64
CA ALA A 430 -20.14 9.52 29.71
C ALA A 430 -20.11 10.53 30.86
N LYS A 431 -20.23 11.83 30.59
CA LYS A 431 -20.33 12.87 31.62
C LYS A 431 -21.57 12.70 32.49
N ASP A 432 -22.71 12.42 31.87
CA ASP A 432 -23.98 12.19 32.58
C ASP A 432 -23.94 10.89 33.40
N ALA A 433 -23.30 9.84 32.86
CA ALA A 433 -23.10 8.56 33.53
C ALA A 433 -22.14 8.60 34.74
N LEU A 434 -21.32 9.66 34.83
CA LEU A 434 -20.28 9.85 35.84
C LEU A 434 -20.59 10.96 36.85
N ILE A 435 -21.85 11.43 36.91
CA ILE A 435 -22.31 12.32 37.97
C ILE A 435 -22.05 11.64 39.33
N ASP A 436 -21.41 12.38 40.24
CA ASP A 436 -20.99 11.95 41.59
C ASP A 436 -19.96 10.80 41.66
N VAL A 437 -19.26 10.50 40.56
CA VAL A 437 -18.18 9.50 40.53
C VAL A 437 -16.82 10.15 40.69
N LYS A 438 -16.00 9.62 41.60
CA LYS A 438 -14.62 10.06 41.73
C LYS A 438 -13.73 9.34 40.71
N PRO A 439 -12.83 10.06 40.00
CA PRO A 439 -11.87 9.42 39.12
C PRO A 439 -10.86 8.61 39.95
N PHE A 440 -10.51 7.41 39.47
CA PHE A 440 -9.44 6.61 40.07
C PHE A 440 -8.05 7.12 39.66
N TYR A 441 -7.98 7.81 38.51
CA TYR A 441 -6.80 8.51 38.03
C TYR A 441 -7.15 9.95 37.71
N LYS A 442 -6.36 10.89 38.23
CA LYS A 442 -6.37 12.29 37.84
C LYS A 442 -4.93 12.75 37.71
N LYS A 443 -4.56 13.24 36.53
CA LYS A 443 -3.23 13.74 36.26
C LYS A 443 -2.87 14.85 37.25
N LYS A 444 -1.71 14.71 37.91
CA LYS A 444 -1.14 15.76 38.76
C LYS A 444 -0.57 16.86 37.86
N LEU A 445 -1.07 18.09 38.03
CA LEU A 445 -0.43 19.27 37.44
C LEU A 445 0.88 19.51 38.20
N PHE A 446 2.01 19.52 37.50
CA PHE A 446 3.28 19.92 38.11
C PHE A 446 3.17 21.39 38.56
N GLY A 447 3.17 21.61 39.89
CA GLY A 447 3.16 22.92 40.52
C GLY A 447 1.77 23.54 40.71
N ILE A 448 1.14 23.20 41.84
CA ILE A 448 0.38 24.04 42.79
C ILE A 448 -0.18 23.04 43.84
N PHE A 449 -0.02 23.41 45.12
CA PHE A 449 -0.21 22.64 46.36
C PHE A 449 -1.34 21.60 46.40
#